data_AF-A0A8C5VN31-F1
#
_entry.id   AF-A0A8C5VN31-F1
#
_cell.length_a   1.000
_cell.length_b   1.000
_cell.length_c   1.000
_cell.angle_alpha   90.00
_cell.angle_beta   90.00
_cell.angle_gamma   90.00
#
_symmetry.space_group_name_H-M   'P 1'
#
loop_
_entity.id
_entity.type
_entity.pdbx_description
1 polymer ?
#
loop_
_entity_poly.entity_id
_entity_poly.type
_entity_poly.pdbx_seq_one_letter_code
_entity_poly.pdbx_strand_id
1 'polypeptide(L)'
;MEALRPFSQSLPLALGGVLKLWLCELWLLLLSSGLNATFLPDEENVDFINEYVDLHNELRSNVYPRASNLRFMTWDVALSRTARAWGKKCVFERNIHLEDLQKAHPKFTGIGENIWVGPENEFTASIAIRSWYEERRMYNFENNTCSKNCSHYIQVVWDHSYKIGCAVTPCSRIGRIKHAAIFVCNYAPGGTLSRRPYVPGRICTNCDARDRCTDFLCSNADRDQATYYRFWYPKWEVPRPLVCDPLCIFILLLRMVCFILCVIIVFIVQPYFPNVLLERQIFAPESEAKKEKEKGQKDMKEEEEDEEMEEEEEEEEEKE
;
A
#
# COMPACT_ATOMS: atom_id res chain seq x y z
N MET A 1 -35.33 64.30 42.83
CA MET A 1 -35.66 62.94 43.30
C MET A 1 -35.95 62.09 42.08
N GLU A 2 -35.19 60.99 41.93
CA GLU A 2 -35.53 59.70 41.26
C GLU A 2 -36.01 59.71 39.79
N ALA A 3 -35.72 58.76 38.89
CA ALA A 3 -34.84 57.59 38.81
C ALA A 3 -34.84 57.13 37.32
N LEU A 4 -33.95 56.20 36.96
CA LEU A 4 -33.57 55.75 35.61
C LEU A 4 -34.38 54.56 35.01
N ARG A 5 -34.43 54.52 33.65
CA ARG A 5 -34.50 53.39 32.65
C ARG A 5 -35.85 52.68 32.35
N PRO A 6 -35.97 51.87 31.25
CA PRO A 6 -35.55 52.06 29.83
C PRO A 6 -36.64 51.56 28.82
N PHE A 7 -36.52 51.79 27.50
CA PHE A 7 -37.12 50.85 26.51
C PHE A 7 -36.39 50.83 25.15
N SER A 8 -36.23 49.60 24.67
CA SER A 8 -35.41 49.09 23.57
C SER A 8 -35.77 49.61 22.17
N GLN A 9 -34.75 49.86 21.36
CA GLN A 9 -34.83 49.72 19.89
C GLN A 9 -34.18 48.39 19.50
N SER A 10 -34.97 47.53 18.86
CA SER A 10 -34.57 46.24 18.29
C SER A 10 -33.91 46.43 16.91
N LEU A 11 -32.70 45.92 16.75
CA LEU A 11 -31.99 45.79 15.46
C LEU A 11 -32.29 44.40 14.87
N PRO A 12 -32.62 44.24 13.56
CA PRO A 12 -33.03 42.95 13.02
C PRO A 12 -31.82 42.06 12.72
N LEU A 13 -31.56 41.11 13.62
CA LEU A 13 -30.54 40.08 13.50
C LEU A 13 -31.08 38.86 12.72
N ALA A 14 -31.51 39.02 11.46
CA ALA A 14 -32.13 37.91 10.71
C ALA A 14 -31.73 37.78 9.24
N LEU A 15 -30.95 38.69 8.67
CA LEU A 15 -30.57 38.60 7.25
C LEU A 15 -29.18 37.97 7.02
N GLY A 16 -28.25 38.12 7.97
CA GLY A 16 -26.89 37.58 7.85
C GLY A 16 -26.78 36.07 8.12
N GLY A 17 -27.69 35.49 8.91
CA GLY A 17 -27.70 34.07 9.24
C GLY A 17 -28.19 33.18 8.09
N VAL A 18 -29.22 33.65 7.38
CA VAL A 18 -29.82 32.92 6.25
C VAL A 18 -28.86 32.86 5.05
N LEU A 19 -28.12 33.95 4.81
CA LEU A 19 -27.11 34.00 3.73
C LEU A 19 -25.93 33.05 3.98
N LYS A 20 -25.50 32.91 5.25
CA LYS A 20 -24.41 31.99 5.64
C LYS A 20 -24.81 30.51 5.52
N LEU A 21 -26.04 30.17 5.88
CA LEU A 21 -26.57 28.80 5.72
C LEU A 21 -26.68 28.41 4.25
N TRP A 22 -27.15 29.33 3.39
CA TRP A 22 -27.26 29.08 1.95
C TRP A 22 -25.89 28.93 1.26
N LEU A 23 -24.87 29.68 1.71
CA LEU A 23 -23.49 29.52 1.25
C LEU A 23 -22.85 28.20 1.72
N CYS A 24 -23.18 27.72 2.92
CA CYS A 24 -22.74 26.40 3.42
C CYS A 24 -23.39 25.24 2.66
N GLU A 25 -24.70 25.32 2.38
CA GLU A 25 -25.40 24.33 1.54
C GLU A 25 -24.87 24.32 0.10
N LEU A 26 -24.59 25.49 -0.47
CA LEU A 26 -23.98 25.60 -1.80
C LEU A 26 -22.54 25.04 -1.82
N TRP A 27 -21.76 25.22 -0.75
CA TRP A 27 -20.45 24.58 -0.59
C TRP A 27 -20.57 23.05 -0.44
N LEU A 28 -21.51 22.54 0.35
CA LEU A 28 -21.76 21.09 0.49
C LEU A 28 -22.25 20.46 -0.84
N LEU A 29 -23.04 21.19 -1.63
CA LEU A 29 -23.47 20.80 -2.97
C LEU A 29 -22.33 20.89 -4.00
N LEU A 30 -21.44 21.87 -3.90
CA LEU A 30 -20.23 21.98 -4.75
C LEU A 30 -19.18 20.91 -4.40
N LEU A 31 -19.06 20.52 -3.13
CA LEU A 31 -18.21 19.40 -2.69
C LEU A 31 -18.72 18.04 -3.19
N SER A 32 -20.02 17.90 -3.49
CA SER A 32 -20.62 16.69 -4.06
C SER A 32 -20.71 16.69 -5.59
N SER A 33 -20.49 17.84 -6.25
CA SER A 33 -20.61 17.98 -7.72
C SER A 33 -19.28 17.79 -8.48
N GLY A 34 -18.19 17.43 -7.80
CA GLY A 34 -16.86 17.40 -8.39
C GLY A 34 -16.05 16.16 -8.04
N LEU A 35 -16.49 14.96 -8.44
CA LEU A 35 -15.65 13.74 -8.47
C LEU A 35 -16.30 12.65 -9.35
N ASN A 36 -16.45 12.90 -10.65
CA ASN A 36 -16.42 11.80 -11.64
C ASN A 36 -14.97 11.59 -12.09
N ALA A 37 -14.08 11.35 -11.13
CA ALA A 37 -12.81 10.71 -11.42
C ALA A 37 -13.10 9.21 -11.42
N THR A 38 -13.01 8.57 -12.58
CA THR A 38 -12.98 7.11 -12.66
C THR A 38 -11.69 6.64 -12.00
N PHE A 39 -11.74 6.46 -10.67
CA PHE A 39 -10.63 5.93 -9.91
C PHE A 39 -10.51 4.44 -10.22
N LEU A 40 -9.27 3.98 -10.42
CA LEU A 40 -9.00 2.56 -10.53
C LEU A 40 -9.52 1.83 -9.28
N PRO A 41 -10.07 0.61 -9.42
CA PRO A 41 -10.67 -0.09 -8.30
C PRO A 41 -9.67 -0.42 -7.20
N ASP A 42 -10.09 -0.19 -5.96
CA ASP A 42 -9.40 -0.65 -4.77
C ASP A 42 -9.43 -2.19 -4.68
N GLU A 43 -8.34 -2.81 -4.21
CA GLU A 43 -8.22 -4.26 -4.17
C GLU A 43 -9.16 -4.95 -3.17
N GLU A 44 -9.75 -4.21 -2.23
CA GLU A 44 -10.74 -4.73 -1.26
C GLU A 44 -12.18 -4.50 -1.75
N ASN A 45 -12.39 -3.94 -2.96
CA ASN A 45 -13.72 -3.77 -3.55
C ASN A 45 -14.32 -5.11 -4.01
N VAL A 46 -15.46 -5.48 -3.43
CA VAL A 46 -16.13 -6.77 -3.63
C VAL A 46 -16.56 -7.00 -5.08
N ASP A 47 -17.02 -5.98 -5.80
CA ASP A 47 -17.51 -6.13 -7.17
C ASP A 47 -16.36 -6.53 -8.10
N PHE A 48 -15.19 -5.92 -7.93
CA PHE A 48 -13.99 -6.23 -8.70
C PHE A 48 -13.36 -7.57 -8.29
N ILE A 49 -13.39 -7.90 -6.99
CA ILE A 49 -12.97 -9.23 -6.53
C ILE A 49 -13.78 -10.32 -7.24
N ASN A 50 -15.11 -10.17 -7.31
CA ASN A 50 -15.97 -11.10 -8.00
C ASN A 50 -15.67 -11.13 -9.50
N GLU A 51 -15.53 -9.97 -10.17
CA GLU A 51 -15.16 -9.92 -11.60
C GLU A 51 -13.87 -10.72 -11.87
N TYR A 52 -12.84 -10.54 -11.03
CA TYR A 52 -11.56 -11.21 -11.23
C TYR A 52 -11.70 -12.71 -11.07
N VAL A 53 -12.33 -13.18 -9.99
CA VAL A 53 -12.48 -14.61 -9.70
C VAL A 53 -13.40 -15.28 -10.73
N ASP A 54 -14.54 -14.68 -11.03
CA ASP A 54 -15.55 -15.24 -11.94
C ASP A 54 -15.00 -15.37 -13.35
N LEU A 55 -14.29 -14.35 -13.84
CA LEU A 55 -13.69 -14.41 -15.17
C LEU A 55 -12.58 -15.48 -15.25
N HIS A 56 -11.76 -15.63 -14.21
CA HIS A 56 -10.78 -16.73 -14.18
C HIS A 56 -11.48 -18.10 -14.22
N ASN A 57 -12.53 -18.30 -13.43
CA ASN A 57 -13.27 -19.56 -13.40
C ASN A 57 -14.05 -19.83 -14.70
N GLU A 58 -14.62 -18.79 -15.34
CA GLU A 58 -15.24 -18.86 -16.67
C GLU A 58 -14.23 -19.37 -17.72
N LEU A 59 -13.03 -18.79 -17.74
CA LEU A 59 -11.99 -19.15 -18.69
C LEU A 59 -11.43 -20.56 -18.43
N ARG A 60 -11.28 -20.94 -17.15
CA ARG A 60 -10.83 -22.28 -16.73
C ARG A 60 -11.84 -23.36 -17.08
N SER A 61 -13.14 -23.12 -16.87
CA SER A 61 -14.20 -24.09 -17.19
C SER A 61 -14.36 -24.34 -18.70
N ASN A 62 -13.86 -23.43 -19.54
CA ASN A 62 -14.01 -23.45 -21.00
C ASN A 62 -12.70 -23.70 -21.79
N VAL A 63 -11.67 -24.25 -21.15
CA VAL A 63 -10.41 -24.58 -21.84
C VAL A 63 -10.58 -25.65 -22.93
N TYR A 64 -9.69 -25.59 -23.94
CA TYR A 64 -9.54 -26.62 -24.96
C TYR A 64 -8.07 -27.07 -25.06
N PRO A 65 -7.76 -28.38 -25.03
CA PRO A 65 -8.68 -29.50 -24.78
C PRO A 65 -9.38 -29.41 -23.41
N ARG A 66 -10.53 -30.07 -23.24
CA ARG A 66 -11.26 -30.05 -21.96
C ARG A 66 -10.38 -30.62 -20.85
N ALA A 67 -10.43 -30.00 -19.67
CA ALA A 67 -9.65 -30.43 -18.52
C ALA A 67 -10.47 -31.32 -17.59
N SER A 68 -9.80 -32.26 -16.93
CA SER A 68 -10.40 -33.20 -15.98
C SER A 68 -10.14 -32.87 -14.52
N ASN A 69 -9.19 -31.97 -14.21
CA ASN A 69 -8.67 -31.73 -12.87
C ASN A 69 -8.48 -30.25 -12.49
N LEU A 70 -9.03 -29.30 -13.26
CA LEU A 70 -8.88 -27.87 -12.96
C LEU A 70 -9.60 -27.53 -11.64
N ARG A 71 -8.87 -26.95 -10.70
CA ARG A 71 -9.44 -26.50 -9.43
C ARG A 71 -10.22 -25.19 -9.58
N PHE A 72 -11.31 -25.07 -8.82
CA PHE A 72 -12.04 -23.83 -8.65
C PHE A 72 -11.14 -22.81 -7.95
N MET A 73 -11.13 -21.58 -8.45
CA MET A 73 -10.27 -20.50 -7.94
C MET A 73 -11.08 -19.60 -7.00
N THR A 74 -10.46 -19.19 -5.91
CA THR A 74 -11.07 -18.30 -4.90
C THR A 74 -10.11 -17.17 -4.52
N TRP A 75 -10.68 -16.08 -4.02
CA TRP A 75 -9.89 -14.92 -3.62
C TRP A 75 -9.01 -15.19 -2.39
N ASP A 76 -7.82 -14.60 -2.39
CA ASP A 76 -6.92 -14.53 -1.25
C ASP A 76 -6.39 -13.09 -1.06
N VAL A 77 -6.74 -12.50 0.09
CA VAL A 77 -6.41 -11.11 0.44
C VAL A 77 -4.90 -10.89 0.61
N ALA A 78 -4.14 -11.91 1.04
CA ALA A 78 -2.69 -11.75 1.14
C ALA A 78 -2.07 -11.68 -0.26
N LEU A 79 -2.55 -12.47 -1.22
CA LEU A 79 -2.09 -12.36 -2.61
C LEU A 79 -2.40 -10.98 -3.21
N SER A 80 -3.58 -10.40 -2.95
CA SER A 80 -3.94 -9.08 -3.49
C SER A 80 -3.09 -7.96 -2.90
N ARG A 81 -2.77 -8.04 -1.59
CA ARG A 81 -1.84 -7.09 -0.94
C ARG A 81 -0.43 -7.18 -1.52
N THR A 82 0.04 -8.37 -1.88
CA THR A 82 1.31 -8.54 -2.60
C THR A 82 1.27 -7.91 -3.98
N ALA A 83 0.19 -8.17 -4.74
CA ALA A 83 -0.01 -7.59 -6.05
C ALA A 83 0.00 -6.06 -5.99
N ARG A 84 -0.73 -5.47 -5.04
CA ARG A 84 -0.75 -4.02 -4.80
C ARG A 84 0.64 -3.48 -4.44
N ALA A 85 1.31 -4.12 -3.47
CA ALA A 85 2.62 -3.70 -3.00
C ALA A 85 3.66 -3.71 -4.14
N TRP A 86 3.59 -4.69 -5.04
CA TRP A 86 4.43 -4.74 -6.21
C TRP A 86 4.04 -3.70 -7.26
N GLY A 87 2.73 -3.57 -7.55
CA GLY A 87 2.20 -2.57 -8.48
C GLY A 87 2.57 -1.12 -8.12
N LYS A 88 2.63 -0.78 -6.82
CA LYS A 88 3.11 0.52 -6.31
C LYS A 88 4.53 0.90 -6.74
N LYS A 89 5.34 -0.07 -7.15
CA LYS A 89 6.69 0.19 -7.68
C LYS A 89 6.66 0.73 -9.11
N CYS A 90 5.55 0.57 -9.85
CA CYS A 90 5.40 1.01 -11.22
C CYS A 90 6.49 0.48 -12.17
N VAL A 91 6.86 -0.80 -12.02
CA VAL A 91 7.84 -1.49 -12.86
C VAL A 91 7.19 -2.68 -13.58
N PHE A 92 7.53 -2.89 -14.85
CA PHE A 92 7.09 -4.07 -15.61
C PHE A 92 8.09 -5.21 -15.48
N GLU A 93 8.25 -5.69 -14.25
CA GLU A 93 9.22 -6.72 -13.86
C GLU A 93 8.54 -7.71 -12.92
N ARG A 94 8.98 -8.97 -12.92
CA ARG A 94 8.48 -10.01 -12.01
C ARG A 94 8.90 -9.70 -10.57
N ASN A 95 8.00 -9.94 -9.62
CA ASN A 95 8.30 -9.80 -8.20
C ASN A 95 9.38 -10.80 -7.74
N ILE A 96 10.48 -10.26 -7.23
CA ILE A 96 11.65 -11.02 -6.79
C ILE A 96 11.41 -11.85 -5.52
N HIS A 97 10.29 -11.64 -4.82
CA HIS A 97 9.98 -12.26 -3.53
C HIS A 97 9.01 -13.44 -3.61
N LEU A 98 8.61 -13.86 -4.82
CA LEU A 98 7.57 -14.87 -5.03
C LEU A 98 7.97 -16.27 -4.56
N GLU A 99 9.27 -16.57 -4.56
CA GLU A 99 9.82 -17.86 -4.13
C GLU A 99 10.17 -17.88 -2.62
N ASP A 100 10.33 -16.70 -2.02
CA ASP A 100 10.81 -16.58 -0.66
C ASP A 100 9.70 -16.90 0.38
N LEU A 101 10.09 -17.68 1.41
CA LEU A 101 9.24 -17.96 2.56
C LEU A 101 8.76 -16.67 3.24
N GLN A 102 7.43 -16.55 3.41
CA GLN A 102 6.78 -15.45 4.14
C GLN A 102 7.07 -14.04 3.60
N LYS A 103 7.54 -13.90 2.36
CA LYS A 103 7.72 -12.58 1.72
C LYS A 103 6.54 -12.17 0.85
N ALA A 104 6.01 -13.07 0.03
CA ALA A 104 4.88 -12.81 -0.87
C ALA A 104 3.53 -13.37 -0.35
N HIS A 105 3.55 -14.29 0.61
CA HIS A 105 2.34 -14.84 1.24
C HIS A 105 2.70 -15.45 2.62
N PRO A 106 1.81 -15.44 3.64
CA PRO A 106 2.15 -16.01 4.96
C PRO A 106 2.28 -17.54 4.98
N LYS A 107 1.60 -18.24 4.07
CA LYS A 107 1.51 -19.71 4.04
C LYS A 107 2.08 -20.37 2.77
N PHE A 108 2.15 -19.64 1.67
CA PHE A 108 2.46 -20.20 0.35
C PHE A 108 3.85 -19.70 -0.07
N THR A 109 4.55 -20.55 -0.80
CA THR A 109 5.78 -20.24 -1.55
C THR A 109 5.60 -20.65 -3.01
N GLY A 110 6.48 -20.18 -3.89
CA GLY A 110 6.35 -20.43 -5.32
C GLY A 110 5.08 -19.78 -5.87
N ILE A 111 4.91 -18.48 -5.58
CA ILE A 111 3.74 -17.70 -6.00
C ILE A 111 3.83 -17.41 -7.50
N GLY A 112 2.73 -17.66 -8.21
CA GLY A 112 2.55 -17.27 -9.59
C GLY A 112 2.30 -15.78 -9.74
N GLU A 113 2.62 -15.21 -10.90
CA GLU A 113 2.37 -13.79 -11.16
C GLU A 113 2.11 -13.55 -12.64
N ASN A 114 1.02 -12.85 -12.93
CA ASN A 114 0.77 -12.22 -14.22
C ASN A 114 0.74 -10.70 -14.04
N ILE A 115 1.33 -9.98 -14.99
CA ILE A 115 1.34 -8.52 -15.01
C ILE A 115 0.80 -8.06 -16.36
N TRP A 116 -0.09 -7.06 -16.33
CA TRP A 116 -0.56 -6.32 -17.48
C TRP A 116 -0.22 -4.84 -17.29
N VAL A 117 0.20 -4.18 -18.37
CA VAL A 117 0.46 -2.74 -18.39
C VAL A 117 -0.18 -2.15 -19.63
N GLY A 118 -0.89 -1.04 -19.45
CA GLY A 118 -1.49 -0.27 -20.53
C GLY A 118 -1.90 1.13 -20.08
N PRO A 119 -2.48 1.95 -20.96
CA PRO A 119 -3.05 3.23 -20.58
C PRO A 119 -4.15 3.04 -19.51
N GLU A 120 -4.17 3.90 -18.50
CA GLU A 120 -5.11 3.82 -17.37
C GLU A 120 -6.57 3.88 -17.82
N ASN A 121 -6.87 4.73 -18.79
CA ASN A 121 -8.20 4.90 -19.37
C ASN A 121 -8.67 3.72 -20.24
N GLU A 122 -7.78 2.79 -20.59
CA GLU A 122 -8.10 1.57 -21.35
C GLU A 122 -8.22 0.34 -20.44
N PHE A 123 -7.86 0.47 -19.16
CA PHE A 123 -7.88 -0.66 -18.25
C PHE A 123 -9.31 -1.12 -17.95
N THR A 124 -9.55 -2.40 -18.21
CA THR A 124 -10.58 -3.19 -17.54
C THR A 124 -9.96 -4.53 -17.18
N ALA A 125 -10.41 -5.15 -16.09
CA ALA A 125 -9.89 -6.45 -15.71
C ALA A 125 -10.21 -7.51 -16.77
N SER A 126 -11.38 -7.43 -17.40
CA SER A 126 -11.73 -8.24 -18.57
C SER A 126 -10.70 -8.15 -19.71
N ILE A 127 -10.29 -6.95 -20.12
CA ILE A 127 -9.26 -6.77 -21.17
C ILE A 127 -7.94 -7.43 -20.75
N ALA A 128 -7.48 -7.16 -19.53
CA ALA A 128 -6.20 -7.68 -19.05
C ALA A 128 -6.21 -9.23 -18.95
N ILE A 129 -7.21 -9.81 -18.28
CA ILE A 129 -7.30 -11.26 -18.04
C ILE A 129 -7.53 -12.00 -19.36
N ARG A 130 -8.39 -11.49 -20.26
CA ARG A 130 -8.59 -12.11 -21.59
C ARG A 130 -7.35 -11.99 -22.45
N SER A 131 -6.57 -10.91 -22.35
CA SER A 131 -5.30 -10.80 -23.08
C SER A 131 -4.30 -11.88 -22.65
N TRP A 132 -4.20 -12.17 -21.35
CA TRP A 132 -3.40 -13.27 -20.83
C TRP A 132 -3.88 -14.63 -21.34
N TYR A 133 -5.20 -14.84 -21.36
CA TYR A 133 -5.80 -16.09 -21.84
C TYR A 133 -5.59 -16.31 -23.35
N GLU A 134 -5.62 -15.25 -24.16
CA GLU A 134 -5.44 -15.35 -25.61
C GLU A 134 -4.03 -15.77 -26.04
N GLU A 135 -3.05 -15.77 -25.13
CA GLU A 135 -1.77 -16.43 -25.36
C GLU A 135 -1.89 -17.94 -25.61
N ARG A 136 -3.06 -18.55 -25.33
CA ARG A 136 -3.39 -19.92 -25.75
C ARG A 136 -3.11 -20.18 -27.23
N ARG A 137 -3.23 -19.17 -28.10
CA ARG A 137 -2.93 -19.28 -29.54
C ARG A 137 -1.45 -19.59 -29.81
N MET A 138 -0.58 -19.27 -28.86
CA MET A 138 0.86 -19.50 -28.92
C MET A 138 1.26 -20.80 -28.23
N TYR A 139 0.36 -21.45 -27.48
CA TYR A 139 0.64 -22.69 -26.76
C TYR A 139 0.15 -23.92 -27.53
N ASN A 140 1.04 -24.88 -27.74
CA ASN A 140 0.70 -26.20 -28.26
C ASN A 140 0.58 -27.21 -27.10
N PHE A 141 -0.64 -27.68 -26.87
CA PHE A 141 -0.96 -28.60 -25.77
C PHE A 141 -0.36 -30.00 -25.96
N GLU A 142 -0.28 -30.49 -27.20
CA GLU A 142 0.18 -31.86 -27.50
C GLU A 142 1.64 -32.04 -27.12
N ASN A 143 2.49 -31.10 -27.48
CA ASN A 143 3.92 -31.17 -27.20
C ASN A 143 4.38 -30.33 -25.99
N ASN A 144 3.46 -29.62 -25.32
CA ASN A 144 3.75 -28.73 -24.18
C ASN A 144 4.79 -27.65 -24.50
N THR A 145 4.69 -27.02 -25.67
CA THR A 145 5.61 -25.97 -26.11
C THR A 145 4.89 -24.67 -26.43
N CYS A 146 5.62 -23.57 -26.41
CA CYS A 146 5.11 -22.28 -26.82
C CYS A 146 5.91 -21.72 -28.00
N SER A 147 5.21 -21.25 -29.02
CA SER A 147 5.81 -20.58 -30.17
C SER A 147 6.32 -19.18 -29.83
N LYS A 148 5.73 -18.55 -28.80
CA LYS A 148 6.11 -17.27 -28.19
C LYS A 148 5.90 -17.35 -26.68
N ASN A 149 5.97 -16.22 -25.98
CA ASN A 149 5.56 -16.21 -24.58
C ASN A 149 4.07 -16.60 -24.44
N CYS A 150 3.81 -17.51 -23.52
CA CYS A 150 2.51 -18.10 -23.20
C CYS A 150 2.32 -18.20 -21.67
N SER A 151 3.26 -17.65 -20.89
CA SER A 151 3.34 -17.86 -19.45
C SER A 151 2.08 -17.38 -18.75
N HIS A 152 1.45 -16.31 -19.25
CA HIS A 152 0.25 -15.78 -18.64
C HIS A 152 -0.94 -16.74 -18.83
N TYR A 153 -1.12 -17.28 -20.03
CA TYR A 153 -2.13 -18.31 -20.28
C TYR A 153 -1.91 -19.53 -19.38
N ILE A 154 -0.68 -20.04 -19.32
CA ILE A 154 -0.33 -21.21 -18.51
C ILE A 154 -0.69 -21.00 -17.04
N GLN A 155 -0.44 -19.81 -16.51
CA GLN A 155 -0.79 -19.46 -15.14
C GLN A 155 -2.32 -19.38 -14.92
N VAL A 156 -3.07 -18.76 -15.84
CA VAL A 156 -4.54 -18.66 -15.75
C VAL A 156 -5.18 -20.04 -15.70
N VAL A 157 -4.68 -20.98 -16.51
CA VAL A 157 -5.23 -22.35 -16.62
C VAL A 157 -4.46 -23.39 -15.82
N TRP A 158 -3.65 -22.98 -14.84
CA TRP A 158 -2.89 -23.93 -14.02
C TRP A 158 -3.81 -24.70 -13.07
N ASP A 159 -3.86 -26.01 -13.20
CA ASP A 159 -4.75 -26.90 -12.43
C ASP A 159 -4.56 -26.81 -10.92
N HIS A 160 -3.32 -26.67 -10.45
CA HIS A 160 -3.02 -26.59 -9.03
C HIS A 160 -3.29 -25.20 -8.44
N SER A 161 -3.33 -24.13 -9.22
CA SER A 161 -3.60 -22.78 -8.72
C SER A 161 -5.08 -22.63 -8.36
N TYR A 162 -5.36 -22.42 -7.07
CA TYR A 162 -6.73 -22.31 -6.54
C TYR A 162 -6.97 -21.04 -5.72
N LYS A 163 -5.92 -20.30 -5.38
CA LYS A 163 -6.03 -18.95 -4.80
C LYS A 163 -5.51 -17.91 -5.78
N ILE A 164 -6.19 -16.78 -5.85
CA ILE A 164 -5.79 -15.61 -6.63
C ILE A 164 -5.98 -14.33 -5.80
N GLY A 165 -5.09 -13.38 -5.97
CA GLY A 165 -5.30 -12.02 -5.49
C GLY A 165 -4.67 -11.02 -6.45
N CYS A 166 -5.42 -10.00 -6.82
CA CYS A 166 -5.03 -9.01 -7.82
C CYS A 166 -5.13 -7.58 -7.30
N ALA A 167 -4.41 -6.67 -7.93
CA ALA A 167 -4.53 -5.24 -7.71
C ALA A 167 -4.17 -4.48 -8.99
N VAL A 168 -4.80 -3.34 -9.19
CA VAL A 168 -4.43 -2.38 -10.24
C VAL A 168 -3.95 -1.09 -9.60
N THR A 169 -2.84 -0.54 -10.10
CA THR A 169 -2.22 0.67 -9.56
C THR A 169 -2.02 1.70 -10.67
N PRO A 170 -2.42 2.97 -10.48
CA PRO A 170 -2.09 4.04 -11.40
C PRO A 170 -0.60 4.41 -11.28
N CYS A 171 0.04 4.63 -12.41
CA CYS A 171 1.45 4.96 -12.53
C CYS A 171 1.61 6.14 -13.48
N SER A 172 2.36 7.16 -13.05
CA SER A 172 2.62 8.34 -13.90
C SER A 172 3.24 7.97 -15.24
N ARG A 173 4.14 6.97 -15.23
CA ARG A 173 4.78 6.42 -16.42
C ARG A 173 5.31 5.00 -16.19
N ILE A 174 5.12 4.11 -17.16
CA ILE A 174 5.83 2.84 -17.26
C ILE A 174 6.38 2.69 -18.68
N GLY A 175 7.70 2.62 -18.81
CA GLY A 175 8.38 2.60 -20.11
C GLY A 175 8.04 3.83 -20.96
N ARG A 176 7.26 3.62 -22.03
CA ARG A 176 6.79 4.69 -22.95
C ARG A 176 5.35 5.14 -22.68
N ILE A 177 4.60 4.45 -21.82
CA ILE A 177 3.19 4.72 -21.53
C ILE A 177 3.13 5.76 -20.41
N LYS A 178 2.47 6.89 -20.66
CA LYS A 178 2.14 7.91 -19.65
C LYS A 178 0.74 7.62 -19.10
N HIS A 179 0.47 7.95 -17.84
CA HIS A 179 -0.80 7.63 -17.17
C HIS A 179 -1.13 6.14 -17.37
N ALA A 180 -0.19 5.29 -16.96
CA ALA A 180 -0.30 3.85 -17.12
C ALA A 180 -1.08 3.24 -15.94
N ALA A 181 -1.82 2.18 -16.20
CA ALA A 181 -2.26 1.24 -15.17
C ALA A 181 -1.36 0.00 -15.22
N ILE A 182 -0.89 -0.45 -14.05
CA ILE A 182 -0.28 -1.76 -13.87
C ILE A 182 -1.25 -2.65 -13.11
N PHE A 183 -1.65 -3.76 -13.72
CA PHE A 183 -2.52 -4.77 -13.11
C PHE A 183 -1.73 -6.04 -12.85
N VAL A 184 -1.66 -6.43 -11.58
CA VAL A 184 -0.91 -7.59 -11.12
C VAL A 184 -1.89 -8.58 -10.53
N CYS A 185 -1.79 -9.86 -10.90
CA CYS A 185 -2.47 -10.96 -10.24
C CYS A 185 -1.44 -11.96 -9.74
N ASN A 186 -1.49 -12.30 -8.45
CA ASN A 186 -0.69 -13.37 -7.85
C ASN A 186 -1.54 -14.62 -7.65
N TYR A 187 -0.95 -15.79 -7.88
CA TYR A 187 -1.62 -17.09 -7.88
C TYR A 187 -0.93 -18.05 -6.91
N ALA A 188 -1.69 -18.82 -6.14
CA ALA A 188 -1.12 -19.81 -5.24
C ALA A 188 -1.78 -21.19 -5.35
N PRO A 189 -0.97 -22.26 -5.42
CA PRO A 189 0.44 -22.28 -5.85
C PRO A 189 0.62 -21.70 -7.27
N GLY A 190 1.83 -21.27 -7.61
CA GLY A 190 2.17 -20.77 -8.94
C GLY A 190 2.29 -21.87 -9.99
N GLY A 191 2.11 -21.49 -11.25
CA GLY A 191 2.29 -22.34 -12.42
C GLY A 191 3.65 -22.16 -13.07
N THR A 192 4.12 -23.21 -13.75
CA THR A 192 5.39 -23.19 -14.50
C THR A 192 5.30 -24.14 -15.69
N LEU A 193 5.98 -23.85 -16.79
CA LEU A 193 5.89 -24.66 -18.02
C LEU A 193 6.63 -26.01 -17.93
N SER A 194 6.93 -26.53 -16.74
CA SER A 194 7.59 -27.83 -16.54
C SER A 194 6.72 -29.02 -16.95
N ARG A 195 5.39 -28.83 -17.00
CA ARG A 195 4.40 -29.81 -17.47
C ARG A 195 3.24 -29.09 -18.15
N ARG A 196 2.33 -29.87 -18.74
CA ARG A 196 1.02 -29.35 -19.21
C ARG A 196 0.28 -28.69 -18.05
N PRO A 197 -0.49 -27.60 -18.31
CA PRO A 197 -1.14 -26.83 -17.26
C PRO A 197 -2.28 -27.59 -16.57
N TYR A 198 -2.85 -28.59 -17.22
CA TYR A 198 -3.92 -29.44 -16.70
C TYR A 198 -3.92 -30.80 -17.41
N VAL A 199 -4.71 -31.74 -16.89
CA VAL A 199 -4.89 -33.08 -17.46
C VAL A 199 -6.07 -33.07 -18.43
N PRO A 200 -5.86 -33.36 -19.73
CA PRO A 200 -6.96 -33.40 -20.70
C PRO A 200 -7.90 -34.56 -20.36
N GLY A 201 -9.21 -34.35 -20.45
CA GLY A 201 -10.19 -35.38 -20.18
C GLY A 201 -11.60 -34.85 -20.01
N ARG A 202 -12.49 -35.75 -19.56
CA ARG A 202 -13.85 -35.36 -19.21
C ARG A 202 -13.82 -34.50 -17.95
N ILE A 203 -14.71 -33.51 -17.92
CA ILE A 203 -14.79 -32.54 -16.83
C ILE A 203 -14.90 -33.26 -15.47
N CYS A 204 -14.10 -32.81 -14.51
CA CYS A 204 -14.08 -33.29 -13.12
C CYS A 204 -13.79 -34.79 -12.91
N THR A 205 -13.32 -35.54 -13.91
CA THR A 205 -13.03 -36.97 -13.71
C THR A 205 -11.71 -37.25 -12.98
N ASN A 206 -10.85 -36.25 -12.81
CA ASN A 206 -9.58 -36.32 -12.08
C ASN A 206 -9.53 -35.28 -10.94
N CYS A 207 -10.66 -34.98 -10.31
CA CYS A 207 -10.66 -34.22 -9.07
C CYS A 207 -10.18 -35.07 -7.88
N ASP A 208 -9.73 -34.42 -6.81
CA ASP A 208 -9.37 -35.10 -5.56
C ASP A 208 -10.61 -35.78 -4.93
N ALA A 209 -10.41 -36.84 -4.13
CA ALA A 209 -11.52 -37.69 -3.65
C ALA A 209 -12.60 -36.95 -2.81
N ARG A 210 -12.26 -35.81 -2.21
CA ARG A 210 -13.20 -34.98 -1.42
C ARG A 210 -13.77 -33.79 -2.21
N ASP A 211 -13.37 -33.63 -3.47
CA ASP A 211 -13.79 -32.51 -4.29
C ASP A 211 -15.17 -32.76 -4.91
N ARG A 212 -15.90 -31.67 -5.15
CA ARG A 212 -17.16 -31.64 -5.89
C ARG A 212 -16.95 -30.93 -7.22
N CYS A 213 -17.71 -31.32 -8.23
CA CYS A 213 -17.72 -30.59 -9.50
C CYS A 213 -18.68 -29.40 -9.41
N THR A 214 -18.13 -28.19 -9.36
CA THR A 214 -18.89 -26.92 -9.33
C THR A 214 -18.45 -26.10 -10.53
N ASP A 215 -19.41 -25.67 -11.35
CA ASP A 215 -19.14 -24.89 -12.58
C ASP A 215 -18.04 -25.49 -13.46
N PHE A 216 -18.07 -26.82 -13.60
CA PHE A 216 -17.10 -27.60 -14.37
C PHE A 216 -15.66 -27.59 -13.83
N LEU A 217 -15.48 -27.23 -12.55
CA LEU A 217 -14.21 -27.17 -11.84
C LEU A 217 -14.24 -28.00 -10.55
N CYS A 218 -13.09 -28.53 -10.14
CA CYS A 218 -12.91 -29.26 -8.89
C CYS A 218 -12.94 -28.27 -7.72
N SER A 219 -14.01 -28.29 -6.93
CA SER A 219 -14.23 -27.43 -5.75
C SER A 219 -14.10 -28.23 -4.46
N ASN A 220 -13.65 -27.59 -3.38
CA ASN A 220 -13.45 -28.20 -2.08
C ASN A 220 -13.68 -27.18 -0.97
N ALA A 221 -14.60 -27.47 -0.05
CA ALA A 221 -15.00 -26.52 0.99
C ALA A 221 -13.83 -26.04 1.87
N ASP A 222 -12.90 -26.92 2.23
CA ASP A 222 -11.76 -26.58 3.09
C ASP A 222 -10.77 -25.66 2.35
N ARG A 223 -10.52 -25.96 1.07
CA ARG A 223 -9.57 -25.23 0.22
C ARG A 223 -10.11 -23.89 -0.26
N ASP A 224 -11.39 -23.87 -0.61
CA ASP A 224 -12.07 -22.74 -1.24
C ASP A 224 -12.54 -21.71 -0.19
N GLN A 225 -12.48 -22.05 1.11
CA GLN A 225 -12.77 -21.14 2.20
C GLN A 225 -11.95 -19.84 2.09
N ALA A 226 -12.63 -18.69 2.25
CA ALA A 226 -11.98 -17.39 2.36
C ALA A 226 -11.14 -17.32 3.65
N THR A 227 -9.83 -17.11 3.52
CA THR A 227 -8.95 -16.90 4.68
C THR A 227 -8.71 -15.40 4.83
N TYR A 228 -9.05 -14.86 6.00
CA TYR A 228 -8.84 -13.45 6.29
C TYR A 228 -7.51 -13.21 7.01
N TYR A 229 -6.61 -12.47 6.37
CA TYR A 229 -5.29 -12.13 6.93
C TYR A 229 -5.26 -10.70 7.46
N ARG A 230 -5.95 -10.44 8.57
CA ARG A 230 -6.16 -9.08 9.11
C ARG A 230 -4.90 -8.21 9.14
N PHE A 231 -3.78 -8.76 9.60
CA PHE A 231 -2.54 -8.01 9.84
C PHE A 231 -1.38 -8.39 8.91
N TRP A 232 -1.66 -9.12 7.82
CA TRP A 232 -0.59 -9.53 6.92
C TRP A 232 -0.40 -8.51 5.78
N TYR A 233 0.83 -8.05 5.64
CA TYR A 233 1.30 -7.19 4.56
C TYR A 233 2.74 -7.59 4.21
N PRO A 234 3.15 -7.49 2.93
CA PRO A 234 4.52 -7.76 2.54
C PRO A 234 5.47 -6.80 3.27
N LYS A 235 6.47 -7.35 3.97
CA LYS A 235 7.40 -6.54 4.79
C LYS A 235 8.18 -5.50 3.98
N TRP A 236 8.33 -5.74 2.68
CA TRP A 236 9.02 -4.92 1.68
C TRP A 236 8.11 -3.90 0.98
N GLU A 237 6.82 -3.81 1.32
CA GLU A 237 5.94 -2.76 0.83
C GLU A 237 6.35 -1.38 1.40
N VAL A 238 6.51 -0.39 0.51
CA VAL A 238 6.89 0.99 0.85
C VAL A 238 5.99 1.98 0.09
N PRO A 239 5.41 3.00 0.75
CA PRO A 239 5.32 3.14 2.21
C PRO A 239 4.49 2.01 2.80
N ARG A 240 4.87 1.52 3.98
CA ARG A 240 4.14 0.45 4.65
C ARG A 240 2.74 0.97 5.02
N PRO A 241 1.66 0.23 4.72
CA PRO A 241 0.33 0.59 5.17
C PRO A 241 0.32 0.74 6.70
N LEU A 242 -0.40 1.74 7.21
CA LEU A 242 -0.60 1.90 8.64
C LEU A 242 -1.57 0.83 9.12
N VAL A 243 -1.01 -0.24 9.68
CA VAL A 243 -1.78 -1.35 10.23
C VAL A 243 -1.67 -1.27 11.74
N CYS A 244 -2.68 -0.69 12.38
CA CYS A 244 -2.75 -0.66 13.83
C CYS A 244 -3.54 -1.85 14.34
N ASP A 245 -2.87 -2.70 15.11
CA ASP A 245 -3.53 -3.68 15.96
C ASP A 245 -4.31 -2.97 17.10
N PRO A 246 -5.16 -3.69 17.84
CA PRO A 246 -5.93 -3.09 18.94
C PRO A 246 -5.04 -2.40 20.00
N LEU A 247 -3.81 -2.89 20.20
CA LEU A 247 -2.84 -2.29 21.11
C LEU A 247 -2.33 -0.95 20.58
N CYS A 248 -1.99 -0.84 19.29
CA CYS A 248 -1.63 0.40 18.64
C CYS A 248 -2.76 1.42 18.74
N ILE A 249 -4.00 1.02 18.43
CA ILE A 249 -5.18 1.90 18.53
C ILE A 249 -5.34 2.39 19.97
N PHE A 250 -5.22 1.49 20.95
CA PHE A 250 -5.27 1.86 22.37
C PHE A 250 -4.16 2.86 22.75
N ILE A 251 -2.91 2.63 22.33
CA ILE A 251 -1.79 3.54 22.60
C ILE A 251 -2.02 4.91 21.94
N LEU A 252 -2.53 4.95 20.72
CA LEU A 252 -2.85 6.19 20.03
C LEU A 252 -3.96 6.95 20.76
N LEU A 253 -5.05 6.27 21.15
CA LEU A 253 -6.13 6.88 21.92
C LEU A 253 -5.63 7.39 23.28
N LEU A 254 -4.84 6.59 23.99
CA LEU A 254 -4.23 6.98 25.26
C LEU A 254 -3.35 8.23 25.10
N ARG A 255 -2.52 8.29 24.06
CA ARG A 255 -1.69 9.48 23.76
C ARG A 255 -2.55 10.70 23.49
N MET A 256 -3.61 10.57 22.71
CA MET A 256 -4.53 11.67 22.43
C MET A 256 -5.25 12.15 23.70
N VAL A 257 -5.69 11.22 24.56
CA VAL A 257 -6.33 11.54 25.84
C VAL A 257 -5.33 12.25 26.77
N CYS A 258 -4.11 11.74 26.92
CA CYS A 258 -3.07 12.38 27.73
C CYS A 258 -2.74 13.79 27.22
N PHE A 259 -2.64 13.98 25.91
CA PHE A 259 -2.41 15.30 25.32
C PHE A 259 -3.55 16.27 25.63
N ILE A 260 -4.81 15.83 25.46
CA ILE A 260 -5.99 16.64 25.81
C ILE A 260 -6.00 16.98 27.30
N LEU A 261 -5.68 16.03 28.18
CA LEU A 261 -5.58 16.25 29.63
C LEU A 261 -4.50 17.28 29.96
N CYS A 262 -3.31 17.19 29.35
CA CYS A 262 -2.24 18.17 29.53
C CYS A 262 -2.68 19.58 29.11
N VAL A 263 -3.36 19.70 27.96
CA VAL A 263 -3.90 20.98 27.47
C VAL A 263 -4.92 21.54 28.45
N ILE A 264 -5.86 20.72 28.94
CA ILE A 264 -6.86 21.13 29.95
C ILE A 264 -6.18 21.61 31.23
N ILE A 265 -5.17 20.87 31.73
CA ILE A 265 -4.42 21.26 32.93
C ILE A 265 -3.75 22.62 32.71
N VAL A 266 -3.10 22.85 31.57
CA VAL A 266 -2.48 24.15 31.26
C VAL A 266 -3.52 25.27 31.25
N PHE A 267 -4.68 25.06 30.61
CA PHE A 267 -5.77 26.03 30.59
C PHE A 267 -6.35 26.33 31.97
N ILE A 268 -6.37 25.35 32.88
CA ILE A 268 -6.82 25.55 34.26
C ILE A 268 -5.74 26.30 35.06
N VAL A 269 -4.46 25.93 34.93
CA VAL A 269 -3.37 26.48 35.76
C VAL A 269 -2.96 27.89 35.34
N GLN A 270 -2.95 28.21 34.04
CA GLN A 270 -2.50 29.51 33.52
C GLN A 270 -3.23 30.73 34.15
N PRO A 271 -4.56 30.73 34.32
CA PRO A 271 -5.27 31.81 35.01
C PRO A 271 -4.88 32.01 36.48
N TYR A 272 -4.56 30.94 37.21
CA TYR A 272 -4.18 31.02 38.63
C TYR A 272 -2.71 31.41 38.82
N PHE A 273 -1.86 31.11 37.84
CA PHE A 273 -0.42 31.36 37.89
C PHE A 273 0.08 32.08 36.62
N PRO A 274 -0.33 33.34 36.38
CA PRO A 274 -0.02 34.05 35.13
C PRO A 274 1.48 34.31 34.90
N ASN A 275 2.31 34.22 35.96
CA ASN A 275 3.73 34.57 35.92
C ASN A 275 4.70 33.36 35.98
N VAL A 276 4.22 32.12 35.93
CA VAL A 276 5.08 30.91 36.02
C VAL A 276 6.14 30.80 34.91
N LEU A 277 5.95 31.47 33.77
CA LEU A 277 6.93 31.52 32.68
C LEU A 277 7.94 32.67 32.80
N LEU A 278 7.76 33.61 33.73
CA LEU A 278 8.61 34.81 33.86
C LEU A 278 9.86 34.56 34.72
N GLU A 279 9.89 33.48 35.51
CA GLU A 279 10.97 33.20 36.47
C GLU A 279 12.23 32.57 35.83
N ARG A 280 12.22 32.33 34.51
CA ARG A 280 13.38 31.78 33.79
C ARG A 280 14.55 32.76 33.62
N GLN A 281 14.43 34.01 34.07
CA GLN A 281 15.53 34.98 34.06
C GLN A 281 16.50 34.85 35.25
N ILE A 282 16.24 33.99 36.25
CA ILE A 282 17.08 33.92 37.46
C ILE A 282 18.18 32.83 37.40
N PHE A 283 18.08 31.85 36.48
CA PHE A 283 19.00 30.69 36.44
C PHE A 283 19.95 30.64 35.22
N ALA A 284 20.26 31.78 34.60
CA ALA A 284 21.28 31.84 33.55
C ALA A 284 22.55 32.62 33.97
N PRO A 285 23.44 32.06 34.80
CA PRO A 285 24.83 32.50 34.89
C PRO A 285 25.82 31.47 34.31
N GLU A 286 25.42 30.62 33.36
CA GLU A 286 26.34 29.64 32.72
C GLU A 286 26.83 30.03 31.33
N SER A 287 26.35 31.14 30.74
CA SER A 287 26.78 31.55 29.39
C SER A 287 28.09 32.34 29.35
N GLU A 288 28.54 32.91 30.47
CA GLU A 288 29.80 33.67 30.53
C GLU A 288 31.01 32.79 30.83
N ALA A 289 30.86 31.77 31.70
CA ALA A 289 31.96 30.85 32.04
C ALA A 289 32.39 29.91 30.89
N LYS A 290 31.50 29.63 29.92
CA LYS A 290 31.85 28.82 28.73
C LYS A 290 32.62 29.62 27.68
N LYS A 291 32.39 30.93 27.57
CA LYS A 291 33.11 31.79 26.62
C LYS A 291 34.57 32.04 27.03
N GLU A 292 34.86 32.12 28.33
CA GLU A 292 36.25 32.23 28.79
C GLU A 292 37.04 30.92 28.60
N LYS A 293 36.40 29.76 28.78
CA LYS A 293 37.04 28.46 28.55
C LYS A 293 37.33 28.17 27.08
N GLU A 294 36.42 28.53 26.16
CA GLU A 294 36.66 28.37 24.72
C GLU A 294 37.72 29.33 24.18
N LYS A 295 37.92 30.50 24.81
CA LYS A 295 38.95 31.45 24.40
C LYS A 295 40.34 30.99 24.81
N GLY A 296 40.53 30.60 26.07
CA GLY A 296 41.82 30.10 26.55
C GLY A 296 42.27 28.79 25.89
N GLN A 297 41.34 27.96 25.40
CA GLN A 297 41.67 26.72 24.69
C GLN A 297 42.00 26.93 23.20
N LYS A 298 41.66 28.10 22.65
CA LYS A 298 42.09 28.52 21.31
C LYS A 298 43.48 29.14 21.33
N ASP A 299 43.72 30.02 22.30
CA ASP A 299 45.02 30.70 22.45
C ASP A 299 46.15 29.69 22.71
N MET A 300 45.91 28.63 23.49
CA MET A 300 46.89 27.57 23.76
C MET A 300 47.14 26.63 22.56
N LYS A 301 46.26 26.64 21.56
CA LYS A 301 46.41 25.83 20.33
C LYS A 301 47.13 26.57 19.23
N GLU A 302 47.02 27.90 19.16
CA GLU A 302 47.84 28.72 18.27
C GLU A 302 49.30 28.72 18.75
N GLU A 303 49.56 28.75 20.06
CA GLU A 303 50.94 28.64 20.59
C GLU A 303 51.59 27.26 20.30
N GLU A 304 50.85 26.15 20.38
CA GLU A 304 51.38 24.81 20.02
C GLU A 304 51.63 24.66 18.50
N GLU A 305 50.80 25.27 17.64
CA GLU A 305 50.99 25.22 16.17
C GLU A 305 52.13 26.14 15.70
N ASP A 306 52.40 27.25 16.40
CA ASP A 306 53.55 28.13 16.10
C ASP A 306 54.89 27.50 16.55
N GLU A 307 54.93 26.80 17.70
CA GLU A 307 56.13 26.07 18.16
C GLU A 307 56.48 24.86 17.25
N GLU A 308 55.49 24.11 16.75
CA GLU A 308 55.73 23.02 15.80
C GLU A 308 56.25 23.53 14.43
N MET A 309 55.88 24.74 14.02
CA MET A 309 56.34 25.32 12.75
C MET A 309 57.77 25.86 12.84
N GLU A 310 58.18 26.40 14.00
CA GLU A 310 59.57 26.79 14.25
C GLU A 310 60.52 25.57 14.36
N GLU A 311 60.08 24.45 14.94
CA GLU A 311 60.88 23.20 14.96
C GLU A 311 61.03 22.56 13.55
N GLU A 312 60.02 22.66 12.68
CA GLU A 312 60.12 22.17 11.30
C GLU A 312 61.04 23.06 10.42
N GLU A 313 61.08 24.38 10.64
CA GLU A 313 62.02 25.28 9.93
C GLU A 313 63.49 25.09 10.39
N GLU A 314 63.75 24.82 11.67
CA GLU A 314 65.11 24.50 12.15
C GLU A 314 65.62 23.13 11.64
N GLU A 315 64.75 22.13 11.44
CA GLU A 315 65.15 20.83 10.86
C GLU A 315 65.41 20.85 9.34
N GLU A 316 64.90 21.86 8.61
CA GLU A 316 65.18 22.05 7.18
C GLU A 316 66.49 22.84 6.93
N GLU A 317 66.91 23.74 7.83
CA GLU A 317 68.20 24.45 7.72
C GLU A 317 69.43 23.59 8.10
N GLU A 318 69.28 22.49 8.85
CA GLU A 318 70.38 21.54 9.15
C GLU A 318 70.65 20.50 8.03
N LYS A 319 69.90 20.51 6.91
CA LYS A 319 70.02 19.55 5.80
C LYS A 319 70.49 20.13 4.45
N GLU A 320 70.99 21.36 4.40
CA GLU A 320 71.75 21.93 3.25
C GLU A 320 73.26 22.09 3.49
#